data_AF-A0A942HJP2-F1
#
_entry.id   AF-A0A942HJP2-F1
#
_cell.length_a   1.000
_cell.length_b   1.000
_cell.length_c   1.000
_cell.angle_alpha   90.00
_cell.angle_beta   90.00
_cell.angle_gamma   90.00
#
_symmetry.space_group_name_H-M   'P 1'
#
loop_
_entity.id
_entity.type
_entity.pdbx_description
1 polymer ?
#
loop_
_entity_poly.entity_id
_entity_poly.type
_entity_poly.pdbx_seq_one_letter_code
_entity_poly.pdbx_strand_id
1 'polypeptide(L)'
;MNLKRLLHLFLLVVLASSVSTDAQSVAQPDPLFVTIQSLDTKLFDAYNHCDLTTLGAMVSDDLEFYHDQTGLSVGKEPFLAAIKQNICGKVERALLPDTLEVYPLKGYGAVETGIHRVMNPSKTGHLARVG
;
A
#
# COMPACT_ATOMS: atom_id res chain seq x y z
N MET A 1 -9.36 68.06 5.02
CA MET A 1 -8.79 66.70 5.18
C MET A 1 -7.37 66.73 4.62
N ASN A 2 -6.35 66.43 5.44
CA ASN A 2 -4.95 66.76 5.14
C ASN A 2 -4.35 65.73 4.15
N LEU A 3 -3.78 66.18 3.02
CA LEU A 3 -3.26 65.32 1.95
C LEU A 3 -2.22 64.31 2.48
N LYS A 4 -1.47 64.67 3.52
CA LYS A 4 -0.52 63.78 4.22
C LYS A 4 -1.23 62.64 4.98
N ARG A 5 -2.42 62.90 5.55
CA ARG A 5 -3.24 61.84 6.18
C ARG A 5 -3.84 60.90 5.14
N LEU A 6 -4.20 61.40 3.95
CA LEU A 6 -4.64 60.53 2.84
C LEU A 6 -3.49 59.65 2.33
N LEU A 7 -2.29 60.21 2.21
CA LEU A 7 -1.11 59.48 1.72
C LEU A 7 -0.68 58.37 2.70
N HIS A 8 -0.75 58.62 4.02
CA HIS A 8 -0.47 57.61 5.04
C HIS A 8 -1.54 56.52 5.10
N LEU A 9 -2.82 56.87 4.90
CA LEU A 9 -3.90 55.88 4.83
C LEU A 9 -3.75 54.98 3.60
N PHE A 10 -3.32 55.54 2.46
CA PHE A 10 -3.05 54.79 1.24
C PHE A 10 -1.84 53.85 1.37
N LEU A 11 -0.77 54.30 2.05
CA LEU A 11 0.44 53.48 2.27
C LEU A 11 0.19 52.29 3.22
N LEU A 12 -0.71 52.43 4.19
CA LEU A 12 -1.10 51.35 5.11
C LEU A 12 -1.95 50.27 4.43
N VAL A 13 -2.76 50.62 3.43
CA VAL A 13 -3.59 49.67 2.67
C VAL A 13 -2.74 48.82 1.72
N VAL A 14 -1.72 49.40 1.09
CA VAL A 14 -0.86 48.66 0.14
C VAL A 14 -0.02 47.58 0.84
N LEU A 15 0.43 47.82 2.08
CA LEU A 15 1.27 46.88 2.83
C LEU A 15 0.52 45.63 3.33
N ALA A 16 -0.82 45.67 3.39
CA ALA A 16 -1.65 44.54 3.84
C ALA A 16 -1.96 43.51 2.73
N SER A 17 -1.54 43.76 1.49
CA SER A 17 -1.98 42.98 0.32
C SER A 17 -1.11 41.77 -0.04
N SER A 18 -0.02 41.50 0.69
CA SER A 18 1.02 40.55 0.24
C SER A 18 1.08 39.23 1.00
N VAL A 19 0.07 38.87 1.80
CA VAL A 19 0.00 37.53 2.39
C VAL A 19 -0.66 36.60 1.37
N SER A 20 0.13 36.13 0.41
CA SER A 20 -0.21 34.94 -0.36
C SER A 20 -0.19 33.76 0.62
N THR A 21 -1.35 33.36 1.13
CA THR A 21 -1.52 32.03 1.69
C THR A 21 -1.39 31.04 0.54
N ASP A 22 -0.19 30.52 0.29
CA ASP A 22 -0.06 29.25 -0.41
C ASP A 22 -0.82 28.23 0.44
N ALA A 23 -2.04 27.92 0.01
CA ALA A 23 -2.70 26.71 0.44
C ALA A 23 -1.79 25.58 -0.05
N GLN A 24 -0.95 25.05 0.84
CA GLN A 24 -0.23 23.81 0.60
C GLN A 24 -1.30 22.74 0.38
N SER A 25 -1.65 22.50 -0.89
CA SER A 25 -2.41 21.32 -1.26
C SER A 25 -1.56 20.15 -0.84
N VAL A 26 -1.92 19.49 0.25
CA VAL A 26 -1.35 18.19 0.60
C VAL A 26 -1.54 17.33 -0.65
N ALA A 27 -0.44 17.00 -1.32
CA ALA A 27 -0.47 16.18 -2.52
C ALA A 27 -1.28 14.93 -2.18
N GLN A 28 -2.41 14.74 -2.89
CA GLN A 28 -3.22 13.56 -2.64
C GLN A 28 -2.39 12.33 -3.05
N PRO A 29 -2.43 11.25 -2.25
CA PRO A 29 -1.70 10.04 -2.61
C PRO A 29 -2.19 9.53 -3.98
N ASP A 30 -1.28 8.94 -4.76
CA ASP A 30 -1.61 8.37 -6.07
C ASP A 30 -2.81 7.39 -5.93
N PRO A 31 -3.94 7.62 -6.64
CA PRO A 31 -5.11 6.75 -6.56
C PRO A 31 -4.82 5.27 -6.85
N LEU A 32 -3.86 4.99 -7.75
CA LEU A 32 -3.44 3.62 -8.04
C LEU A 32 -2.75 3.00 -6.81
N PHE A 33 -1.80 3.73 -6.22
CA PHE A 33 -1.11 3.30 -5.01
C PHE A 33 -2.09 3.01 -3.87
N VAL A 34 -3.04 3.92 -3.62
CA VAL A 34 -4.06 3.75 -2.57
C VAL A 34 -4.91 2.50 -2.81
N THR A 35 -5.30 2.27 -4.07
CA THR A 35 -6.10 1.10 -4.45
C THR A 35 -5.32 -0.19 -4.21
N ILE A 36 -4.08 -0.28 -4.71
CA ILE A 36 -3.24 -1.46 -4.56
C ILE A 36 -2.90 -1.72 -3.09
N GLN A 37 -2.54 -0.70 -2.32
CA GLN A 37 -2.29 -0.83 -0.88
C GLN A 37 -3.50 -1.40 -0.13
N SER A 38 -4.72 -0.95 -0.46
CA SER A 38 -5.93 -1.49 0.14
C SER A 38 -6.19 -2.95 -0.25
N LEU A 39 -5.84 -3.35 -1.47
CA LEU A 39 -5.99 -4.72 -1.95
C LEU A 39 -4.93 -5.65 -1.33
N ASP A 40 -3.67 -5.22 -1.23
CA ASP A 40 -2.60 -5.91 -0.50
C ASP A 40 -3.02 -6.21 0.94
N THR A 41 -3.47 -5.17 1.64
CA THR A 41 -3.94 -5.28 3.03
C THR A 41 -5.03 -6.33 3.16
N LYS A 42 -6.02 -6.31 2.25
CA LYS A 42 -7.13 -7.27 2.25
C LYS A 42 -6.68 -8.70 1.91
N LEU A 43 -5.79 -8.85 0.94
CA LEU A 43 -5.26 -10.15 0.53
C LEU A 43 -4.51 -10.82 1.70
N PHE A 44 -3.66 -10.05 2.38
CA PHE A 44 -2.86 -10.58 3.48
C PHE A 44 -3.62 -10.71 4.80
N ASP A 45 -4.67 -9.92 5.01
CA ASP A 45 -5.62 -10.18 6.10
C ASP A 45 -6.32 -11.54 5.92
N ALA A 46 -6.79 -11.84 4.70
CA ALA A 46 -7.39 -13.13 4.39
C ALA A 46 -6.37 -14.30 4.52
N TYR A 47 -5.12 -14.10 4.09
CA TYR A 47 -4.02 -15.03 4.28
C TYR A 47 -3.77 -15.32 5.77
N ASN A 48 -3.67 -14.28 6.60
CA ASN A 48 -3.35 -14.39 8.03
C ASN A 48 -4.50 -15.05 8.82
N HIS A 49 -5.75 -14.78 8.45
CA HIS A 49 -6.94 -15.29 9.15
C HIS A 49 -7.51 -16.58 8.54
N CYS A 50 -6.83 -17.19 7.57
CA CYS A 50 -7.32 -18.38 6.86
C CYS A 50 -8.69 -18.22 6.20
N ASP A 51 -9.03 -17.01 5.75
CA ASP A 51 -10.20 -16.78 4.93
C ASP A 51 -9.91 -17.17 3.48
N LEU A 52 -9.95 -18.48 3.23
CA LEU A 52 -9.69 -19.05 1.91
C LEU A 52 -10.74 -18.64 0.87
N THR A 53 -11.93 -18.24 1.30
CA THR A 53 -12.99 -17.76 0.41
C THR A 53 -12.63 -16.38 -0.14
N THR A 54 -12.28 -15.44 0.72
CA THR A 54 -11.82 -14.11 0.29
C THR A 54 -10.50 -14.20 -0.48
N LEU A 55 -9.53 -14.97 0.02
CA LEU A 55 -8.25 -15.16 -0.65
C LEU A 55 -8.43 -15.73 -2.08
N GLY A 56 -9.27 -16.74 -2.23
CA GLY A 56 -9.60 -17.35 -3.52
C GLY A 56 -10.34 -16.41 -4.48
N ALA A 57 -11.17 -15.49 -3.96
CA ALA A 57 -11.85 -14.49 -4.78
C ALA A 57 -10.92 -13.37 -5.29
N MET A 58 -9.75 -13.19 -4.65
CA MET A 58 -8.80 -12.11 -4.97
C MET A 58 -7.68 -12.53 -5.91
N VAL A 59 -7.52 -13.83 -6.19
CA VAL A 59 -6.51 -14.35 -7.13
C VAL A 59 -7.15 -14.85 -8.42
N SER A 60 -6.39 -14.80 -9.51
CA SER A 60 -6.86 -15.31 -10.81
C SER A 60 -6.99 -16.83 -10.80
N ASP A 61 -7.86 -17.38 -11.66
CA ASP A 61 -8.00 -18.82 -11.85
C ASP A 61 -6.72 -19.44 -12.44
N ASP A 62 -5.97 -18.67 -13.22
CA ASP A 62 -4.70 -19.01 -13.87
C ASP A 62 -3.45 -18.45 -13.15
N LEU A 63 -3.57 -18.14 -11.85
CA LEU A 63 -2.46 -17.61 -11.02
C LEU A 63 -1.16 -18.42 -11.22
N GLU A 64 -0.06 -17.72 -11.50
CA GLU A 64 1.29 -18.29 -11.43
C GLU A 64 1.95 -17.88 -10.11
N PHE A 65 2.30 -18.87 -9.28
CA PHE A 65 2.99 -18.66 -8.02
C PHE A 65 4.37 -19.32 -8.05
N TYR A 66 5.41 -18.51 -7.87
CA TYR A 66 6.80 -18.97 -7.84
C TYR A 66 7.29 -19.01 -6.41
N HIS A 67 7.65 -20.20 -5.93
CA HIS A 67 8.19 -20.40 -4.58
C HIS A 67 9.63 -20.89 -4.65
N ASP A 68 10.48 -20.45 -3.73
CA ASP A 68 11.91 -20.77 -3.67
C ASP A 68 12.18 -22.30 -3.59
N GLN A 69 11.34 -23.03 -2.85
CA GLN A 69 11.48 -24.48 -2.66
C GLN A 69 10.76 -25.33 -3.69
N THR A 70 9.53 -24.96 -4.09
CA THR A 70 8.68 -25.81 -4.95
C THR A 70 8.65 -25.36 -6.40
N GLY A 71 9.26 -24.22 -6.72
CA GLY A 71 9.22 -23.63 -8.05
C GLY A 71 7.82 -23.11 -8.43
N LEU A 72 7.49 -23.21 -9.71
CA LEU A 72 6.22 -22.75 -10.29
C LEU A 72 5.04 -23.65 -9.85
N SER A 73 3.98 -23.02 -9.36
CA SER A 73 2.64 -23.58 -9.21
C SER A 73 1.66 -22.78 -10.06
N VAL A 74 0.81 -23.46 -10.84
CA VAL A 74 -0.16 -22.82 -11.74
C VAL A 74 -1.58 -23.13 -11.28
N GLY A 75 -2.36 -22.08 -11.13
CA GLY A 75 -3.78 -22.12 -10.82
C GLY A 75 -4.11 -21.80 -9.37
N LYS A 76 -5.34 -21.32 -9.18
CA LYS A 76 -5.92 -20.97 -7.87
C LYS A 76 -5.97 -22.14 -6.88
N GLU A 77 -6.41 -23.30 -7.33
CA GLU A 77 -6.64 -24.47 -6.47
C GLU A 77 -5.34 -24.97 -5.80
N PRO A 78 -4.22 -25.19 -6.54
CA PRO A 78 -2.93 -25.52 -5.92
C PRO A 78 -2.44 -24.46 -4.93
N PHE A 79 -2.62 -23.18 -5.25
CA PHE A 79 -2.24 -22.08 -4.36
C PHE A 79 -3.02 -22.12 -3.04
N LEU A 80 -4.35 -22.21 -3.09
CA LEU A 80 -5.19 -22.27 -1.88
C LEU A 80 -4.92 -23.53 -1.05
N ALA A 81 -4.68 -24.67 -1.70
CA ALA A 81 -4.31 -25.90 -1.03
C ALA A 81 -2.98 -25.77 -0.28
N ALA A 82 -1.97 -25.15 -0.90
CA ALA A 82 -0.67 -24.90 -0.29
C ALA A 82 -0.78 -23.95 0.92
N ILE A 83 -1.57 -22.87 0.82
CA ILE A 83 -1.83 -21.96 1.94
C ILE A 83 -2.51 -22.71 3.09
N LYS A 84 -3.58 -23.45 2.81
CA LYS A 84 -4.31 -24.23 3.82
C LYS A 84 -3.41 -25.23 4.56
N GLN A 85 -2.53 -25.91 3.82
CA GLN A 85 -1.67 -26.95 4.38
C GLN A 85 -0.49 -26.38 5.17
N ASN A 86 0.11 -25.29 4.69
CA ASN A 86 1.44 -24.86 5.13
C ASN A 86 1.48 -23.53 5.89
N ILE A 87 0.46 -22.69 5.73
CA ILE A 87 0.42 -21.34 6.30
C ILE A 87 -0.59 -21.25 7.43
N CYS A 88 -1.78 -21.83 7.21
CA CYS A 88 -2.91 -21.62 8.10
C CYS A 88 -2.63 -21.98 9.56
N GLY A 89 -2.75 -20.99 10.46
CA GLY A 89 -2.47 -21.12 11.89
C GLY A 89 -0.99 -21.31 12.25
N LYS A 90 -0.06 -21.13 11.30
CA LYS A 90 1.37 -21.38 11.50
C LYS A 90 2.22 -20.12 11.38
N VAL A 91 1.87 -19.21 10.49
CA VAL A 91 2.62 -17.97 10.27
C VAL A 91 1.69 -16.79 10.02
N GLU A 92 2.18 -15.61 10.34
CA GLU A 92 1.59 -14.32 10.01
C GLU A 92 2.56 -13.55 9.11
N ARG A 93 2.01 -12.87 8.11
CA ARG A 93 2.73 -11.99 7.20
C ARG A 93 2.33 -10.55 7.46
N ALA A 94 3.31 -9.66 7.56
CA ALA A 94 3.11 -8.23 7.72
C ALA A 94 3.97 -7.45 6.73
N LEU A 95 3.36 -6.55 5.97
CA LEU A 95 4.06 -5.56 5.14
C LEU A 95 4.85 -4.60 6.05
N LEU A 96 6.12 -4.35 5.73
CA LEU A 96 6.89 -3.33 6.43
C LEU A 96 6.46 -1.93 5.98
N PRO A 97 6.28 -0.98 6.91
CA PRO A 97 5.95 0.41 6.56
C PRO A 97 6.92 1.00 5.53
N ASP A 98 6.38 1.80 4.62
CA ASP A 98 7.14 2.54 3.60
C ASP A 98 7.96 1.67 2.64
N THR A 99 7.64 0.38 2.50
CA THR A 99 8.31 -0.54 1.55
C THR A 99 7.46 -0.94 0.35
N LEU A 100 6.16 -0.61 0.35
CA LEU A 100 5.28 -0.88 -0.77
C LEU A 100 5.60 0.07 -1.92
N GLU A 101 5.83 -0.48 -3.11
CA GLU A 101 6.01 0.26 -4.35
C GLU A 101 5.00 -0.26 -5.39
N VAL A 102 4.45 0.66 -6.17
CA VAL A 102 3.42 0.36 -7.17
C VAL A 102 3.77 1.05 -8.48
N TYR A 103 3.84 0.27 -9.56
CA TYR A 103 4.21 0.75 -10.89
C TYR A 103 3.14 0.39 -11.91
N PRO A 104 2.57 1.35 -12.66
CA PRO A 104 1.57 1.05 -13.67
C PRO A 104 2.19 0.35 -14.89
N LEU A 105 1.50 -0.67 -15.38
CA LEU A 105 1.74 -1.32 -16.67
C LEU A 105 0.72 -0.80 -17.68
N LYS A 106 1.19 0.01 -18.63
CA LYS A 106 0.34 0.74 -19.58
C LYS A 106 -0.65 -0.19 -20.30
N GLY A 107 -1.94 -0.01 -20.03
CA GLY A 107 -3.03 -0.73 -20.69
C GLY A 107 -3.23 -2.18 -20.22
N TYR A 108 -2.57 -2.60 -19.14
CA TYR A 108 -2.64 -3.98 -18.66
C TYR A 108 -2.96 -4.10 -17.16
N GLY A 109 -2.22 -3.40 -16.31
CA GLY A 109 -2.36 -3.55 -14.86
C GLY A 109 -1.32 -2.76 -14.08
N ALA A 110 -0.84 -3.32 -12.97
CA ALA A 110 0.24 -2.75 -12.18
C ALA A 110 1.16 -3.86 -11.66
N VAL A 111 2.41 -3.49 -11.35
CA VAL A 111 3.34 -4.30 -10.56
C VAL A 111 3.37 -3.72 -9.16
N GLU A 112 3.22 -4.61 -8.18
CA GLU A 112 3.37 -4.31 -6.75
C GLU A 112 4.62 -5.02 -6.23
N THR A 113 5.45 -4.33 -5.47
CA THR A 113 6.56 -4.90 -4.70
C THR A 113 6.52 -4.40 -3.27
N GLY A 114 6.99 -5.21 -2.31
CA GLY A 114 7.01 -4.81 -0.91
C GLY A 114 7.77 -5.78 -0.03
N ILE A 115 8.44 -5.26 1.02
CA ILE A 115 9.19 -6.10 1.95
C ILE A 115 8.25 -6.59 3.03
N HIS A 116 8.13 -7.91 3.15
CA HIS A 116 7.25 -8.54 4.12
C HIS A 116 8.05 -9.27 5.18
N ARG A 117 7.58 -9.16 6.42
CA ARG A 117 8.03 -9.99 7.54
C ARG A 117 7.09 -11.17 7.67
N VAL A 118 7.66 -12.37 7.72
CA VAL A 118 6.93 -13.59 8.08
C VAL A 118 7.33 -13.99 9.51
N MET A 119 6.33 -14.17 10.37
CA MET A 119 6.48 -14.47 11.79
C MET A 119 5.74 -15.77 12.09
N ASN A 120 6.31 -16.62 12.93
CA ASN A 120 5.57 -17.73 13.50
C ASN A 120 5.16 -17.32 14.93
N PRO A 121 3.86 -17.15 15.24
CA PRO A 121 3.40 -16.72 16.56
C PRO A 121 3.84 -17.67 17.69
N SER A 122 4.08 -18.95 17.36
CA SER A 122 4.56 -19.97 18.31
C SER A 122 6.08 -20.03 18.44
N LYS A 123 6.83 -19.29 17.61
CA LYS A 123 8.31 -19.23 17.66
C LYS A 123 8.78 -17.79 17.71
N THR A 124 9.04 -17.28 18.91
CA THR A 124 9.73 -16.01 19.12
C THR A 124 11.15 -16.09 18.57
N GLY A 125 11.49 -15.29 17.54
CA GLY A 125 12.90 -14.95 17.25
C GLY A 125 13.48 -15.23 15.86
N HIS A 126 12.70 -15.57 14.81
CA HIS A 126 13.24 -15.66 13.45
C HIS A 126 12.52 -14.71 12.50
N LEU A 127 13.22 -13.64 12.09
CA LEU A 127 12.78 -12.76 11.02
C LEU A 127 13.15 -13.43 9.69
N ALA A 128 12.17 -14.07 9.04
CA ALA A 128 12.35 -14.45 7.64
C ALA A 128 12.10 -13.21 6.77
N ARG A 129 13.11 -12.83 5.98
CA ARG A 129 12.95 -11.90 4.86
C ARG A 129 12.47 -12.72 3.67
N VAL A 130 11.24 -12.49 3.22
CA VAL A 130 10.76 -13.00 1.93
C VAL A 130 10.79 -11.82 0.98
N GLY A 131 11.68 -11.92 -0.02
CA GLY A 131 11.82 -10.94 -1.09
C GLY A 131 10.86 -11.20 -2.23
#